data_AF-A0A180G0U3-F1
#
_entry.id   AF-A0A180G0U3-F1
#
_cell.length_a   1.000
_cell.length_b   1.000
_cell.length_c   1.000
_cell.angle_alpha   90.00
_cell.angle_beta   90.00
_cell.angle_gamma   90.00
#
_symmetry.space_group_name_H-M   'P 1'
#
loop_
_entity.id
_entity.type
_entity.pdbx_description
1 polymer ?
#
loop_
_entity_poly.entity_id
_entity_poly.type
_entity_poly.pdbx_seq_one_letter_code
_entity_poly.pdbx_strand_id
1 'polypeptide(L)'
;MDVNQEERVQELANVLSNLQLNHQSGQQKTNHLSNKINSIKVDLNTIKLTLQDVTQRLLSFHHQLLNFQLQPSVPQAFSDVSVMTHASFSGNPKEINKFLYFIKDRLVEVEARFPNEKSKINWVVRHFQHSNGNISETAPSYLWWISVLRENARTQNLPSKSASAEDPYVLPCLVSMRSFLSHLEEVFADSNLLCSP
;
A
#
# COMPACT_ATOMS: atom_id res chain seq x y z
N MET A 1 -36.50 -19.22 89.48
CA MET A 1 -37.27 -18.56 88.40
C MET A 1 -36.22 -18.17 87.36
N ASP A 2 -35.63 -19.18 86.70
CA ASP A 2 -34.28 -19.05 86.08
C ASP A 2 -34.26 -19.30 84.56
N VAL A 3 -35.38 -19.67 83.97
CA VAL A 3 -35.46 -20.08 82.56
C VAL A 3 -35.18 -18.91 81.58
N ASN A 4 -35.41 -17.66 82.00
CA ASN A 4 -35.29 -16.46 81.15
C ASN A 4 -33.83 -15.94 81.02
N GLN A 5 -32.95 -16.27 81.96
CA GLN A 5 -31.58 -15.75 81.93
C GLN A 5 -30.68 -16.60 81.02
N GLU A 6 -30.86 -17.91 81.05
CA GLU A 6 -30.18 -18.87 80.18
C GLU A 6 -30.50 -18.62 78.69
N GLU A 7 -31.77 -18.36 78.37
CA GLU A 7 -32.23 -18.10 76.99
C GLU A 7 -31.60 -16.83 76.41
N ARG A 8 -31.49 -15.76 77.23
CA ARG A 8 -30.81 -14.51 76.83
C ARG A 8 -29.31 -14.68 76.63
N VAL A 9 -28.65 -15.50 77.46
CA VAL A 9 -27.22 -15.82 77.32
C VAL A 9 -27.00 -16.61 76.03
N GLN A 10 -27.88 -17.57 75.73
CA GLN A 10 -27.82 -18.36 74.51
C GLN A 10 -28.05 -17.52 73.25
N GLU A 11 -28.99 -16.58 73.28
CA GLU A 11 -29.26 -15.67 72.16
C GLU A 11 -28.08 -14.72 71.90
N LEU A 12 -27.47 -14.16 72.95
CA LEU A 12 -26.24 -13.36 72.83
C LEU A 12 -25.08 -14.17 72.25
N ALA A 13 -24.92 -15.43 72.67
CA ALA A 13 -23.91 -16.33 72.11
C ALA A 13 -24.13 -16.56 70.60
N ASN A 14 -25.38 -16.75 70.17
CA ASN A 14 -25.73 -16.89 68.76
C ASN A 14 -25.44 -15.61 67.95
N VAL A 15 -25.79 -14.44 68.47
CA VAL A 15 -25.51 -13.15 67.82
C VAL A 15 -23.99 -12.92 67.68
N LEU A 16 -23.22 -13.19 68.73
CA LEU A 16 -21.75 -13.09 68.69
C LEU A 16 -21.14 -14.07 67.69
N SER A 17 -21.63 -15.30 67.63
CA SER A 17 -21.19 -16.31 66.66
C SER A 17 -21.46 -15.87 65.22
N ASN A 18 -22.67 -15.33 64.94
CA ASN A 18 -23.02 -14.78 63.63
C ASN A 18 -22.18 -13.56 63.26
N LEU A 19 -21.89 -12.67 64.21
CA LEU A 19 -21.01 -11.52 64.00
C LEU A 19 -19.58 -11.97 63.64
N GLN A 20 -19.07 -12.99 64.34
CA GLN A 20 -17.76 -13.58 64.08
C GLN A 20 -17.67 -14.18 62.67
N LEU A 21 -18.70 -14.94 62.26
CA LEU A 21 -18.77 -15.52 60.91
C LEU A 21 -18.83 -14.44 59.82
N ASN A 22 -19.63 -13.39 60.03
CA ASN A 22 -19.71 -12.27 59.09
C ASN A 22 -18.38 -11.51 58.99
N HIS A 23 -17.69 -11.30 60.10
CA HIS A 23 -16.36 -10.68 60.11
C HIS A 23 -15.34 -11.51 59.33
N GLN A 24 -15.32 -12.84 59.54
CA GLN A 24 -14.45 -13.75 58.80
C GLN A 24 -14.77 -13.75 57.30
N SER A 25 -16.05 -13.78 56.92
CA SER A 25 -16.47 -13.69 55.51
C SER A 25 -16.05 -12.35 54.88
N GLY A 26 -16.19 -11.24 55.62
CA GLY A 26 -15.74 -9.92 55.21
C GLY A 26 -14.22 -9.87 54.98
N GLN A 27 -13.44 -10.40 55.92
CA GLN A 27 -11.98 -10.51 55.78
C GLN A 27 -11.57 -11.35 54.56
N GLN A 28 -12.24 -12.48 54.31
CA GLN A 28 -11.96 -13.31 53.14
C GLN A 28 -12.22 -12.56 51.83
N LYS A 29 -13.33 -11.81 51.73
CA LYS A 29 -13.63 -10.99 50.55
C LYS A 29 -12.59 -9.90 50.31
N THR A 30 -12.17 -9.22 51.38
CA THR A 30 -11.11 -8.20 51.31
C THR A 30 -9.78 -8.79 50.86
N ASN A 31 -9.40 -9.96 51.41
CA ASN A 31 -8.18 -10.67 51.01
C ASN A 31 -8.24 -11.11 49.55
N HIS A 32 -9.37 -11.63 49.10
CA HIS A 32 -9.57 -12.02 47.71
C HIS A 32 -9.48 -10.82 46.76
N LEU A 33 -10.11 -9.69 47.09
CA LEU A 33 -10.03 -8.47 46.28
C LEU A 33 -8.59 -7.93 46.22
N SER A 34 -7.88 -7.92 47.36
CA SER A 34 -6.48 -7.54 47.45
C SER A 34 -5.60 -8.40 46.52
N ASN A 35 -5.81 -9.71 46.50
CA ASN A 35 -5.09 -10.62 45.61
C ASN A 35 -5.38 -10.33 44.13
N LYS A 36 -6.64 -10.06 43.75
CA LYS A 36 -6.98 -9.67 42.37
C LYS A 36 -6.31 -8.36 41.97
N ILE A 37 -6.28 -7.36 42.86
CA ILE A 37 -5.59 -6.09 42.62
C ILE A 37 -4.09 -6.33 42.38
N ASN A 38 -3.46 -7.17 43.19
CA ASN A 38 -2.05 -7.51 43.02
C ASN A 38 -1.79 -8.23 41.70
N SER A 39 -2.67 -9.17 41.30
CA SER A 39 -2.59 -9.84 39.99
C SER A 39 -2.69 -8.84 38.84
N ILE A 40 -3.69 -7.95 38.85
CA ILE A 40 -3.87 -6.93 37.81
C ILE A 40 -2.65 -6.00 37.74
N LYS A 41 -2.06 -5.65 38.89
CA LYS A 41 -0.85 -4.83 38.93
C LYS A 41 0.34 -5.52 38.25
N VAL A 42 0.47 -6.84 38.39
CA VAL A 42 1.49 -7.64 37.70
C VAL A 42 1.21 -7.65 36.19
N ASP A 43 -0.04 -7.90 35.78
CA ASP A 43 -0.42 -7.92 34.36
C ASP A 43 -0.17 -6.57 33.68
N LEU A 44 -0.50 -5.46 34.35
CA LEU A 44 -0.23 -4.11 33.85
C LEU A 44 1.27 -3.84 33.67
N ASN A 45 2.11 -4.34 34.59
CA ASN A 45 3.55 -4.22 34.44
C ASN A 45 4.06 -5.03 33.25
N THR A 46 3.53 -6.24 33.04
CA THR A 46 3.86 -7.07 31.88
C THR A 46 3.49 -6.36 30.57
N ILE A 47 2.27 -5.85 30.47
CA ILE A 47 1.81 -5.10 29.29
C ILE A 47 2.71 -3.89 29.02
N LYS A 48 3.08 -3.14 30.06
CA LYS A 48 3.97 -1.99 29.95
C LYS A 48 5.33 -2.38 29.34
N LEU A 49 5.91 -3.50 29.80
CA LEU A 49 7.17 -4.01 29.27
C LEU A 49 7.03 -4.44 27.80
N THR A 50 5.92 -5.12 27.44
CA THR A 50 5.65 -5.51 26.05
C THR A 50 5.51 -4.29 25.14
N LEU A 51 4.80 -3.25 25.57
CA LEU A 51 4.68 -2.01 24.80
C LEU A 51 6.02 -1.31 24.61
N GLN A 52 6.87 -1.30 25.65
CA GLN A 52 8.24 -0.79 25.53
C GLN A 52 9.05 -1.58 24.52
N ASP A 53 8.99 -2.92 24.53
CA ASP A 53 9.69 -3.77 23.56
C ASP A 53 9.23 -3.50 22.12
N VAL A 54 7.92 -3.44 21.89
CA VAL A 54 7.35 -3.13 20.56
C VAL A 54 7.80 -1.75 20.08
N THR A 55 7.81 -0.76 20.97
CA THR A 55 8.29 0.59 20.64
C THR A 55 9.76 0.58 20.23
N GLN A 56 10.60 -0.13 20.99
CA GLN A 56 12.03 -0.24 20.66
C GLN A 56 12.26 -0.97 19.33
N ARG A 57 11.49 -2.03 19.03
CA ARG A 57 11.55 -2.72 17.74
C ARG A 57 11.13 -1.80 16.59
N LEU A 58 10.08 -1.01 16.76
CA LEU A 58 9.63 -0.06 15.75
C LEU A 58 10.67 1.03 15.48
N LEU A 59 11.30 1.56 16.52
CA LEU A 59 12.40 2.53 16.38
C LEU A 59 13.60 1.92 15.67
N SER A 60 13.99 0.70 16.03
CA SER A 60 15.07 -0.03 15.37
C SER A 60 14.77 -0.28 13.88
N PHE A 61 13.53 -0.69 13.57
CA PHE A 61 13.08 -0.88 12.20
C PHE A 61 13.09 0.43 11.41
N HIS A 62 12.62 1.53 12.00
CA HIS A 62 12.69 2.84 11.37
C HIS A 62 14.14 3.29 11.11
N HIS A 63 15.05 3.04 12.05
CA HIS A 63 16.47 3.31 11.85
C HIS A 63 17.07 2.45 10.73
N GLN A 64 16.68 1.17 10.63
CA GLN A 64 17.07 0.30 9.51
C GLN A 64 16.56 0.85 8.17
N LEU A 65 15.31 1.31 8.10
CA LEU A 65 14.76 1.94 6.88
C LEU A 65 15.54 3.19 6.48
N LEU A 66 15.91 4.05 7.44
CA LEU A 66 16.75 5.22 7.17
C LEU A 66 18.14 4.82 6.66
N ASN A 67 18.74 3.75 7.20
CA ASN A 67 20.03 3.25 6.73
C ASN A 67 19.95 2.67 5.30
N PHE A 68 18.82 2.09 4.90
CA PHE A 68 18.57 1.73 3.50
C PHE A 68 18.44 2.97 2.58
N GLN A 69 17.90 4.08 3.08
CA GLN A 69 17.82 5.34 2.33
C GLN A 69 19.15 6.12 2.28
N LEU A 70 20.09 5.84 3.19
CA LEU A 70 21.38 6.52 3.31
C LEU A 70 22.53 5.83 2.56
N GLN A 71 22.26 4.87 1.66
CA GLN A 71 23.24 4.69 0.58
C GLN A 71 23.43 6.05 -0.06
N PRO A 72 24.64 6.63 -0.10
CA PRO A 72 24.88 7.79 -0.93
C PRO A 72 24.62 7.29 -2.33
N SER A 73 23.41 7.52 -2.82
CA SER A 73 23.20 7.79 -4.22
C SER A 73 24.17 8.93 -4.49
N VAL A 74 25.38 8.58 -4.93
CA VAL A 74 26.01 9.31 -6.01
C VAL A 74 24.83 9.73 -6.88
N PRO A 75 24.64 11.02 -7.20
CA PRO A 75 23.70 11.38 -8.23
C PRO A 75 24.21 10.66 -9.48
N GLN A 76 23.79 9.42 -9.65
CA GLN A 76 23.67 8.76 -10.92
C GLN A 76 22.72 9.75 -11.56
N ALA A 77 23.29 10.65 -12.36
CA ALA A 77 22.57 11.30 -13.40
C ALA A 77 21.76 10.15 -14.00
N PHE A 78 20.46 10.10 -13.68
CA PHE A 78 19.59 9.04 -14.17
C PHE A 78 19.64 9.28 -15.65
N SER A 79 20.52 8.53 -16.32
CA SER A 79 20.79 8.72 -17.72
C SER A 79 19.42 8.58 -18.35
N ASP A 80 18.92 9.68 -18.93
CA ASP A 80 17.66 9.68 -19.63
C ASP A 80 17.74 8.51 -20.60
N VAL A 81 16.85 7.52 -20.46
CA VAL A 81 16.87 6.38 -21.38
C VAL A 81 16.58 6.98 -22.74
N SER A 82 17.57 6.98 -23.62
CA SER A 82 17.47 7.72 -24.87
C SER A 82 16.31 7.20 -25.70
N VAL A 83 15.58 8.11 -26.34
CA VAL A 83 14.50 7.77 -27.26
C VAL A 83 15.10 7.08 -28.48
N MET A 84 14.55 5.92 -28.83
CA MET A 84 14.97 5.14 -29.97
C MET A 84 14.24 5.64 -31.22
N THR A 85 14.89 6.50 -32.00
CA THR A 85 14.30 7.08 -33.22
C THR A 85 13.77 6.03 -34.20
N HIS A 86 14.46 4.90 -34.32
CA HIS A 86 14.05 3.75 -35.17
C HIS A 86 12.84 2.97 -34.64
N ALA A 87 12.45 3.21 -33.38
CA ALA A 87 11.26 2.65 -32.74
C ALA A 87 10.17 3.73 -32.60
N SER A 88 10.11 4.72 -33.49
CA SER A 88 8.96 5.65 -33.53
C SER A 88 7.69 4.92 -33.96
N PHE A 89 6.55 5.29 -33.37
CA PHE A 89 5.25 4.71 -33.66
C PHE A 89 4.22 5.79 -33.96
N SER A 90 3.71 5.80 -35.19
CA SER A 90 2.72 6.78 -35.62
C SER A 90 1.29 6.39 -35.24
N GLY A 91 1.02 5.12 -34.93
CA GLY A 91 -0.33 4.57 -34.87
C GLY A 91 -0.74 3.80 -36.13
N ASN A 92 0.18 3.61 -37.08
CA ASN A 92 -0.06 2.74 -38.23
C ASN A 92 -0.05 1.25 -37.81
N PRO A 93 -1.09 0.46 -38.11
CA PRO A 93 -1.14 -0.96 -37.77
C PRO A 93 0.02 -1.81 -38.30
N LYS A 94 0.67 -1.39 -39.39
CA LYS A 94 1.86 -2.07 -39.92
C LYS A 94 3.11 -1.87 -39.06
N GLU A 95 3.13 -0.86 -38.21
CA GLU A 95 4.27 -0.49 -37.36
C GLU A 95 4.23 -1.17 -35.98
N ILE A 96 3.03 -1.54 -35.49
CA ILE A 96 2.83 -1.95 -34.08
C ILE A 96 3.70 -3.15 -33.67
N ASN A 97 3.78 -4.19 -34.50
CA ASN A 97 4.57 -5.38 -34.16
C ASN A 97 6.06 -5.06 -34.05
N LYS A 98 6.59 -4.29 -35.00
CA LYS A 98 7.99 -3.84 -35.01
C LYS A 98 8.27 -2.94 -33.81
N PHE A 99 7.35 -2.02 -33.51
CA PHE A 99 7.43 -1.13 -32.36
C PHE A 99 7.48 -1.91 -31.05
N LEU A 100 6.51 -2.80 -30.82
CA LEU A 100 6.43 -3.62 -29.61
C LEU A 100 7.67 -4.49 -29.42
N TYR A 101 8.24 -5.04 -30.49
CA TYR A 101 9.47 -5.81 -30.44
C TYR A 101 10.63 -4.97 -29.87
N PHE A 102 10.93 -3.82 -30.47
CA PHE A 102 12.04 -2.96 -30.01
C PHE A 102 11.83 -2.41 -28.60
N ILE A 103 10.60 -2.03 -28.27
CA ILE A 103 10.27 -1.53 -26.94
C ILE A 103 10.44 -2.62 -25.88
N LYS A 104 9.93 -3.84 -26.13
CA LYS A 104 10.06 -4.97 -25.20
C LYS A 104 11.54 -5.34 -24.99
N ASP A 105 12.31 -5.44 -26.07
CA ASP A 105 13.75 -5.75 -26.01
C ASP A 105 14.51 -4.70 -25.19
N ARG A 106 14.27 -3.42 -25.47
CA ARG A 106 14.92 -2.33 -24.74
C ARG A 106 14.53 -2.27 -23.27
N LEU A 107 13.25 -2.49 -22.95
CA LEU A 107 12.77 -2.47 -21.56
C LEU A 107 13.45 -3.54 -20.71
N VAL A 108 13.78 -4.70 -21.28
CA VAL A 108 14.56 -5.74 -20.59
C VAL A 108 15.99 -5.27 -20.33
N GLU A 109 16.65 -4.66 -21.31
CA GLU A 109 18.03 -4.19 -21.18
C GLU A 109 18.18 -3.08 -20.13
N VAL A 110 17.20 -2.18 -20.04
CA VAL A 110 17.28 -0.98 -19.19
C VAL A 110 16.33 -0.99 -17.98
N GLU A 111 15.79 -2.16 -17.59
CA GLU A 111 14.75 -2.27 -16.55
C GLU A 111 15.13 -1.56 -15.25
N ALA A 112 16.35 -1.76 -14.76
CA ALA A 112 16.86 -1.18 -13.52
C ALA A 112 16.98 0.35 -13.54
N ARG A 113 16.86 1.00 -14.71
CA ARG A 113 16.95 2.45 -14.87
C ARG A 113 15.62 3.16 -14.66
N PHE A 114 14.50 2.44 -14.62
CA PHE A 114 13.18 3.02 -14.40
C PHE A 114 12.75 2.91 -12.94
N PRO A 115 12.36 4.01 -12.28
CA PRO A 115 11.99 3.98 -10.87
C PRO A 115 10.61 3.35 -10.61
N ASN A 116 9.73 3.31 -11.61
CA ASN A 116 8.39 2.72 -11.52
C ASN A 116 7.77 2.49 -12.90
N GLU A 117 6.64 1.76 -12.93
CA GLU A 117 5.89 1.45 -14.16
C GLU A 117 5.42 2.71 -14.90
N LYS A 118 4.96 3.75 -14.18
CA LYS A 118 4.57 5.04 -14.78
C LYS A 118 5.73 5.67 -15.57
N SER A 119 6.95 5.58 -15.06
CA SER A 119 8.15 6.09 -15.75
C SER A 119 8.48 5.30 -17.01
N LYS A 120 8.26 3.97 -16.99
CA LYS A 120 8.38 3.14 -18.20
C LYS A 120 7.33 3.56 -19.25
N ILE A 121 6.07 3.74 -18.84
CA ILE A 121 4.96 4.17 -19.72
C ILE A 121 5.27 5.52 -20.35
N ASN A 122 5.66 6.50 -19.54
CA ASN A 122 6.01 7.82 -20.02
C ASN A 122 7.17 7.78 -21.02
N TRP A 123 8.16 6.91 -20.80
CA TRP A 123 9.26 6.71 -21.74
C TRP A 123 8.80 6.11 -23.07
N VAL A 124 7.93 5.09 -23.06
CA VAL A 124 7.36 4.50 -24.29
C VAL A 124 6.60 5.55 -25.09
N VAL A 125 5.78 6.36 -24.45
CA VAL A 125 4.99 7.41 -25.09
C VAL A 125 5.85 8.47 -25.81
N ARG A 126 7.11 8.69 -25.39
CA ARG A 126 8.03 9.59 -26.11
C ARG A 126 8.33 9.14 -27.54
N HIS A 127 8.01 7.90 -27.89
CA HIS A 127 8.16 7.35 -29.23
C HIS A 127 6.90 7.54 -30.11
N PHE A 128 5.82 8.13 -29.56
CA PHE A 128 4.58 8.36 -30.30
C PHE A 128 4.71 9.57 -31.22
N GLN A 129 5.30 9.33 -32.38
CA GLN A 129 5.59 10.33 -33.39
C GLN A 129 5.66 9.68 -34.77
N HIS A 130 5.52 10.49 -35.82
CA HIS A 130 5.80 10.03 -37.16
C HIS A 130 7.30 9.79 -37.35
N SER A 131 7.65 8.72 -38.05
CA SER A 131 9.02 8.36 -38.40
C SER A 131 9.67 9.36 -39.38
N ASN A 132 8.88 10.21 -40.05
CA ASN A 132 9.35 11.26 -40.95
C ASN A 132 9.67 12.59 -40.25
N GLY A 133 9.50 12.68 -38.92
CA GLY A 133 9.80 13.90 -38.15
C GLY A 133 8.92 15.10 -38.49
N ASN A 134 7.79 14.90 -39.18
CA ASN A 134 6.90 16.00 -39.51
C ASN A 134 6.11 16.44 -38.26
N ILE A 135 6.63 17.45 -37.57
CA ILE A 135 6.09 18.02 -36.33
C ILE A 135 4.69 18.64 -36.55
N SER A 136 4.32 18.94 -37.80
CA SER A 136 3.04 19.58 -38.11
C SER A 136 1.82 18.66 -37.97
N GLU A 137 2.02 17.33 -38.01
CA GLU A 137 0.93 16.36 -37.94
C GLU A 137 1.06 15.56 -36.64
N THR A 138 0.01 15.58 -35.81
CA THR A 138 0.01 14.82 -34.56
C THR A 138 -0.26 13.36 -34.86
N ALA A 139 0.67 12.49 -34.50
CA ALA A 139 0.56 11.06 -34.71
C ALA A 139 -0.74 10.49 -34.08
N PRO A 140 -1.50 9.63 -34.79
CA PRO A 140 -2.64 8.92 -34.22
C PRO A 140 -2.35 8.23 -32.87
N SER A 141 -1.16 7.66 -32.70
CA SER A 141 -0.69 7.10 -31.42
C SER A 141 -0.68 8.13 -30.28
N TYR A 142 -0.25 9.36 -30.57
CA TYR A 142 -0.23 10.45 -29.60
C TYR A 142 -1.65 10.96 -29.29
N LEU A 143 -2.53 11.08 -30.29
CA LEU A 143 -3.93 11.44 -30.07
C LEU A 143 -4.67 10.42 -29.21
N TRP A 144 -4.39 9.13 -29.43
CA TRP A 144 -4.88 8.06 -28.58
C TRP A 144 -4.37 8.22 -27.15
N TRP A 145 -3.07 8.48 -26.96
CA TRP A 145 -2.50 8.72 -25.64
C TRP A 145 -3.18 9.87 -24.89
N ILE A 146 -3.44 11.00 -25.56
CA ILE A 146 -4.18 12.12 -24.97
C ILE A 146 -5.59 11.68 -24.55
N SER A 147 -6.26 10.84 -25.35
CA SER A 147 -7.59 10.32 -25.02
C SER A 147 -7.57 9.42 -23.78
N VAL A 148 -6.54 8.58 -23.64
CA VAL A 148 -6.30 7.76 -22.44
C VAL A 148 -6.07 8.63 -21.21
N LEU A 149 -5.27 9.70 -21.31
CA LEU A 149 -5.05 10.64 -20.21
C LEU A 149 -6.34 11.33 -19.77
N ARG A 150 -7.18 11.76 -20.71
CA ARG A 150 -8.48 12.38 -20.42
C ARG A 150 -9.40 11.45 -19.65
N GLU A 151 -9.45 10.18 -20.06
CA GLU A 151 -10.25 9.15 -19.41
C GLU A 151 -9.72 8.80 -18.00
N ASN A 152 -8.39 8.79 -17.86
CA ASN A 152 -7.74 8.61 -16.56
C ASN A 152 -8.07 9.76 -15.58
N ALA A 153 -8.06 11.01 -16.07
CA ALA A 153 -8.48 12.17 -15.28
C ALA A 153 -9.97 12.09 -14.90
N ARG A 154 -10.84 11.71 -15.86
CA ARG A 154 -12.28 11.55 -15.62
C ARG A 154 -12.57 10.53 -14.52
N THR A 155 -11.85 9.40 -14.52
CA THR A 155 -11.98 8.34 -13.50
C THR A 155 -11.64 8.83 -12.09
N GLN A 156 -10.77 9.84 -11.98
CA GLN A 156 -10.36 10.46 -10.72
C GLN A 156 -11.18 11.71 -10.36
N ASN A 157 -12.21 12.05 -11.14
CA ASN A 157 -12.95 13.31 -11.04
C ASN A 157 -12.07 14.56 -11.19
N LEU A 158 -10.96 14.45 -11.94
CA LEU A 158 -10.09 15.57 -12.28
C LEU A 158 -10.56 16.26 -13.58
N PRO A 159 -10.19 17.54 -13.81
CA PRO A 159 -10.59 18.25 -15.02
C PRO A 159 -9.97 17.62 -16.28
N SER A 160 -10.78 16.96 -17.11
CA SER A 160 -10.31 16.28 -18.33
C SER A 160 -9.69 17.21 -19.37
N LYS A 161 -9.99 18.51 -19.34
CA LYS A 161 -9.41 19.51 -20.27
C LYS A 161 -7.94 19.83 -19.97
N SER A 162 -7.49 19.57 -18.74
CA SER A 162 -6.11 19.77 -18.29
C SER A 162 -5.46 18.44 -17.85
N ALA A 163 -5.94 17.32 -18.39
CA ALA A 163 -5.40 16.00 -18.06
C ALA A 163 -3.92 15.92 -18.40
N SER A 164 -3.12 15.42 -17.45
CA SER A 164 -1.67 15.45 -17.54
C SER A 164 -1.07 14.07 -17.23
N ALA A 165 0.11 13.81 -17.79
CA ALA A 165 0.94 12.68 -17.37
C ALA A 165 1.49 12.85 -15.93
N GLU A 166 1.33 14.03 -15.32
CA GLU A 166 1.62 14.27 -13.91
C GLU A 166 0.61 13.58 -12.97
N ASP A 167 -0.65 13.46 -13.40
CA ASP A 167 -1.72 12.87 -12.61
C ASP A 167 -1.45 11.38 -12.30
N PRO A 168 -1.91 10.84 -11.16
CA PRO A 168 -1.79 9.42 -10.86
C PRO A 168 -2.45 8.56 -11.94
N TYR A 169 -1.87 7.40 -12.25
CA TYR A 169 -2.44 6.45 -13.21
C TYR A 169 -3.32 5.45 -12.48
N VAL A 170 -4.62 5.46 -12.78
CA VAL A 170 -5.62 4.61 -12.13
C VAL A 170 -6.36 3.68 -13.09
N LEU A 171 -6.30 3.96 -14.41
CA LEU A 171 -6.91 3.07 -15.40
C LEU A 171 -6.23 1.70 -15.40
N PRO A 172 -6.97 0.59 -15.59
CA PRO A 172 -6.41 -0.76 -15.63
C PRO A 172 -5.27 -0.93 -16.65
N CYS A 173 -5.37 -0.26 -17.82
CA CYS A 173 -4.33 -0.29 -18.84
C CYS A 173 -3.07 0.52 -18.48
N LEU A 174 -3.11 1.36 -17.45
CA LEU A 174 -1.97 2.18 -16.99
C LEU A 174 -1.32 1.66 -15.70
N VAL A 175 -1.86 0.61 -15.08
CA VAL A 175 -1.33 0.03 -13.83
C VAL A 175 0.06 -0.59 -14.02
N SER A 176 0.29 -1.20 -15.18
CA SER A 176 1.57 -1.82 -15.51
C SER A 176 1.94 -1.62 -16.98
N MET A 177 3.24 -1.67 -17.25
CA MET A 177 3.80 -1.66 -18.59
C MET A 177 3.26 -2.81 -19.43
N ARG A 178 3.09 -4.00 -18.84
CA ARG A 178 2.48 -5.14 -19.54
C ARG A 178 1.06 -4.83 -20.00
N SER A 179 0.22 -4.34 -19.10
CA SER A 179 -1.16 -3.96 -19.41
C SER A 179 -1.23 -2.85 -20.47
N PHE A 180 -0.30 -1.89 -20.39
CA PHE A 180 -0.21 -0.79 -21.35
C PHE A 180 0.12 -1.29 -22.76
N LEU A 181 1.15 -2.15 -22.90
CA LEU A 181 1.54 -2.69 -24.21
C LEU A 181 0.45 -3.59 -24.79
N SER A 182 -0.22 -4.40 -23.98
CA SER A 182 -1.36 -5.23 -24.44
C SER A 182 -2.52 -4.38 -24.95
N HIS A 183 -2.86 -3.29 -24.25
CA HIS A 183 -3.93 -2.40 -24.70
C HIS A 183 -3.53 -1.60 -25.96
N LEU A 184 -2.27 -1.21 -26.06
CA LEU A 184 -1.74 -0.59 -27.27
C LEU A 184 -1.83 -1.52 -28.49
N GLU A 185 -1.47 -2.79 -28.30
CA GLU A 185 -1.57 -3.84 -29.31
C GLU A 185 -3.03 -4.05 -29.73
N GLU A 186 -3.96 -4.16 -28.78
CA GLU A 186 -5.40 -4.32 -29.04
C GLU A 186 -5.99 -3.18 -29.89
N VAL A 187 -5.59 -1.93 -29.62
CA VAL A 187 -6.14 -0.76 -30.31
C VAL A 187 -5.59 -0.61 -31.72
N PHE A 188 -4.32 -0.93 -31.94
CA PHE A 188 -3.63 -0.63 -33.19
C PHE A 188 -3.30 -1.85 -34.05
N ALA A 189 -3.44 -3.08 -33.55
CA ALA A 189 -3.30 -4.26 -34.38
C ALA A 189 -4.47 -4.33 -35.38
N ASP A 190 -4.14 -4.53 -36.66
CA ASP A 190 -5.15 -4.90 -37.64
C ASP A 190 -5.74 -6.25 -37.22
N SER A 191 -7.07 -6.32 -37.09
CA SER A 191 -7.79 -7.58 -36.84
C SER A 191 -7.55 -8.64 -37.93
N ASN A 192 -6.92 -8.26 -39.05
CA ASN A 192 -6.61 -9.12 -40.20
C ASN A 192 -5.20 -9.73 -40.19
N LEU A 193 -4.31 -9.40 -39.23
CA LEU A 193 -2.95 -9.97 -39.17
C LEU A 193 -2.84 -11.22 -38.27
N LEU A 194 -3.91 -11.60 -37.57
CA LEU A 194 -3.99 -12.85 -36.79
C LEU A 194 -4.44 -14.07 -37.63
N CYS A 195 -4.70 -13.88 -38.93
CA CYS A 195 -4.88 -14.98 -39.88
C CYS A 195 -3.88 -14.85 -41.03
N SER A 196 -2.70 -15.44 -40.85
CA SER A 196 -1.97 -16.01 -41.98
C SER A 196 -1.31 -17.30 -41.51
N PRO A 197 -1.56 -18.43 -42.22
CA PRO A 197 -1.16 -19.78 -41.82
C PRO A 197 0.35 -19.99 -41.82
#